data_AF-W9EJ86-F1
#
_entry.id   AF-W9EJ86-F1
#
_cell.length_a   1.000
_cell.length_b   1.000
_cell.length_c   1.000
_cell.angle_alpha   90.00
_cell.angle_beta   90.00
_cell.angle_gamma   90.00
#
_symmetry.space_group_name_H-M   'P 1'
#
loop_
_entity.id
_entity.type
_entity.pdbx_description
1 polymer ?
#
loop_
_entity_poly.entity_id
_entity_poly.type
_entity_poly.pdbx_seq_one_letter_code
_entity_poly.pdbx_strand_id
1 'polypeptide(L)'
;METTLSFLTWPPQSITTDTYGSTINYNDDNSVSYQNLLQPAGTRIHTWETNHNINRREPLQLPDKRAPFLKNGQRYRLQGDFAVEPQNSVGLSLRTFNAKQELQQDQMVLQDHLDFTLQPSDTDYELALVKFNNYQLRFRVFYLASQTLFATYRLESHWDDYYFDLIRRTTTPVKKQQLAVKRYRSISDVMRIELDPAEVERLRILLVPQKMPMEQVNQLRLAANHQLLQIK
;
A
#
# COMPACT_ATOMS: atom_id res chain seq x y z
N MET A 1 19.46 10.58 2.95
CA MET A 1 18.31 10.94 3.82
C MET A 1 17.41 9.73 3.93
N GLU A 2 17.11 9.24 5.15
CA GLU A 2 16.17 8.12 5.31
C GLU A 2 14.77 8.53 4.84
N THR A 3 14.25 7.84 3.81
CA THR A 3 12.88 8.05 3.32
C THR A 3 12.08 6.77 3.52
N THR A 4 11.05 6.80 4.36
CA THR A 4 10.21 5.61 4.59
C THR A 4 9.16 5.44 3.48
N LEU A 5 9.11 4.25 2.89
CA LEU A 5 8.04 3.80 2.00
C LEU A 5 7.31 2.63 2.66
N SER A 6 6.05 2.82 3.06
CA SER A 6 5.25 1.79 3.73
C SER A 6 4.40 1.00 2.73
N PHE A 7 4.14 -0.27 3.02
CA PHE A 7 3.26 -1.15 2.23
C PHE A 7 2.07 -1.53 3.08
N LEU A 8 0.86 -1.24 2.61
CA LEU A 8 -0.36 -1.65 3.27
C LEU A 8 -1.00 -2.73 2.43
N THR A 9 -1.15 -3.91 3.02
CA THR A 9 -1.80 -5.07 2.43
C THR A 9 -3.14 -5.30 3.09
N TRP A 10 -3.99 -6.16 2.53
CA TRP A 10 -5.34 -6.41 3.07
C TRP A 10 -5.39 -7.76 3.79
N PRO A 11 -5.37 -7.77 5.14
CA PRO A 11 -5.27 -9.01 5.90
C PRO A 11 -6.56 -9.87 5.84
N PRO A 12 -6.40 -11.22 5.87
CA PRO A 12 -7.47 -12.16 6.15
C PRO A 12 -8.23 -11.80 7.40
N GLN A 13 -9.57 -11.94 7.34
CA GLN A 13 -10.45 -11.77 8.49
C GLN A 13 -10.29 -10.38 9.16
N SER A 14 -10.01 -9.34 8.37
CA SER A 14 -9.95 -7.99 8.91
C SER A 14 -11.34 -7.49 9.27
N ILE A 15 -11.49 -7.07 10.53
CA ILE A 15 -12.70 -6.45 11.09
C ILE A 15 -13.00 -5.04 10.53
N THR A 16 -12.10 -4.51 9.69
CA THR A 16 -12.25 -3.23 8.97
C THR A 16 -12.75 -3.41 7.55
N THR A 17 -13.09 -4.65 7.16
CA THR A 17 -13.65 -4.98 5.86
C THR A 17 -15.18 -5.01 5.92
N ASP A 18 -15.84 -4.43 4.92
CA ASP A 18 -17.27 -4.63 4.73
C ASP A 18 -17.53 -6.01 4.11
N THR A 19 -17.90 -6.96 4.98
CA THR A 19 -18.17 -8.35 4.60
C THR A 19 -19.63 -8.61 4.24
N TYR A 20 -20.54 -7.66 4.43
CA TYR A 20 -21.97 -7.90 4.27
C TYR A 20 -22.36 -8.08 2.80
N GLY A 21 -22.72 -9.30 2.41
CA GLY A 21 -23.04 -9.63 1.02
C GLY A 21 -21.83 -9.68 0.09
N SER A 22 -20.61 -9.70 0.66
CA SER A 22 -19.36 -9.70 -0.08
C SER A 22 -18.83 -11.12 -0.29
N THR A 23 -18.32 -11.41 -1.48
CA THR A 23 -17.44 -12.56 -1.72
C THR A 23 -16.00 -12.07 -1.67
N ILE A 24 -15.19 -12.68 -0.79
CA ILE A 24 -13.80 -12.28 -0.56
C ILE A 24 -12.88 -13.49 -0.66
N ASN A 25 -11.94 -13.46 -1.60
CA ASN A 25 -10.94 -14.49 -1.78
C ASN A 25 -9.54 -13.93 -1.48
N TYR A 26 -8.83 -14.60 -0.57
CA TYR A 26 -7.43 -14.31 -0.25
C TYR A 26 -6.54 -15.26 -1.06
N ASN A 27 -5.89 -14.72 -2.08
CA ASN A 27 -5.16 -15.52 -3.07
C ASN A 27 -3.76 -15.91 -2.57
N ASP A 28 -3.14 -16.91 -3.20
CA ASP A 28 -1.80 -17.39 -2.84
C ASP A 28 -0.68 -16.38 -3.06
N ASP A 29 -0.88 -15.44 -4.00
CA ASP A 29 -0.02 -14.30 -4.26
C ASP A 29 -0.24 -13.13 -3.28
N ASN A 30 -1.10 -13.32 -2.27
CA ASN A 30 -1.53 -12.34 -1.27
C ASN A 30 -2.32 -11.15 -1.82
N SER A 31 -2.78 -11.22 -3.08
CA SER A 31 -3.83 -10.33 -3.55
C SER A 31 -5.18 -10.72 -2.93
N VAL A 32 -6.07 -9.74 -2.81
CA VAL A 32 -7.44 -9.94 -2.32
C VAL A 32 -8.41 -9.64 -3.43
N SER A 33 -9.24 -10.63 -3.77
CA SER A 33 -10.34 -10.44 -4.70
C SER A 33 -11.62 -10.17 -3.92
N TYR A 34 -12.27 -9.06 -4.21
CA TYR A 34 -13.48 -8.61 -3.56
C TYR A 34 -14.58 -8.39 -4.60
N GLN A 35 -15.77 -8.90 -4.31
CA GLN A 35 -16.95 -8.68 -5.12
C GLN A 35 -18.16 -8.46 -4.21
N ASN A 36 -18.91 -7.41 -4.47
CA ASN A 36 -20.19 -7.18 -3.82
C ASN A 36 -21.04 -6.31 -4.75
N LEU A 37 -22.01 -6.89 -5.45
CA LEU A 37 -22.83 -6.14 -6.41
C LEU A 37 -23.80 -5.17 -5.74
N LEU A 38 -24.26 -5.49 -4.53
CA LEU A 38 -25.32 -4.75 -3.82
C LEU A 38 -24.79 -3.67 -2.88
N GLN A 39 -23.48 -3.66 -2.60
CA GLN A 39 -22.88 -2.62 -1.76
C GLN A 39 -23.11 -1.23 -2.38
N PRO A 40 -23.65 -0.26 -1.63
CA PRO A 40 -23.88 1.09 -2.15
C PRO A 40 -22.60 1.81 -2.57
N ALA A 41 -22.71 2.72 -3.53
CA ALA A 41 -21.64 3.66 -3.86
C ALA A 41 -21.32 4.57 -2.66
N GLY A 42 -20.05 4.95 -2.51
CA GLY A 42 -19.53 5.72 -1.38
C GLY A 42 -19.18 4.86 -0.14
N THR A 43 -19.48 3.55 -0.16
CA THR A 43 -19.16 2.66 0.95
C THR A 43 -17.67 2.32 0.97
N ARG A 44 -17.08 2.31 2.18
CA ARG A 44 -15.69 1.85 2.38
C ARG A 44 -15.65 0.33 2.32
N ILE A 45 -14.88 -0.19 1.37
CA ILE A 45 -14.69 -1.63 1.17
C ILE A 45 -13.81 -2.21 2.29
N HIS A 46 -12.68 -1.53 2.54
CA HIS A 46 -11.72 -1.90 3.56
C HIS A 46 -10.96 -0.67 4.03
N THR A 47 -10.65 -0.62 5.33
CA THR A 47 -9.94 0.51 5.94
C THR A 47 -8.67 0.08 6.68
N TRP A 48 -7.67 0.97 6.64
CA TRP A 48 -6.43 0.92 7.41
C TRP A 48 -6.40 2.15 8.33
N GLU A 49 -6.31 1.92 9.64
CA GLU A 49 -6.42 2.97 10.68
C GLU A 49 -5.16 3.02 11.56
N THR A 50 -4.77 4.20 12.05
CA THR A 50 -3.66 4.35 13.03
C THR A 50 -4.06 3.89 14.44
N ASN A 51 -5.33 4.07 14.78
CA ASN A 51 -5.85 3.76 16.10
C ASN A 51 -7.22 3.11 16.00
N HIS A 52 -7.50 2.28 16.99
CA HIS A 52 -8.76 1.57 17.12
C HIS A 52 -9.81 2.50 17.69
N ASN A 53 -11.01 2.51 17.10
CA ASN A 53 -12.17 3.17 17.71
C ASN A 53 -12.34 2.66 19.16
N ILE A 54 -12.19 3.57 20.13
CA ILE A 54 -12.32 3.34 21.58
C ILE A 54 -13.67 2.71 22.00
N ASN A 55 -14.67 2.70 21.11
CA ASN A 55 -15.97 2.05 21.35
C ASN A 55 -16.04 0.56 20.94
N ARG A 56 -15.02 0.01 20.27
CA ARG A 56 -14.93 -1.43 19.99
C ARG A 56 -14.26 -2.14 21.18
N ARG A 57 -14.95 -3.11 21.76
CA ARG A 57 -14.59 -3.80 23.02
C ARG A 57 -13.39 -4.76 22.90
N GLU A 58 -12.79 -4.90 21.73
CA GLU A 58 -11.66 -5.81 21.54
C GLU A 58 -10.40 -5.00 21.22
N PRO A 59 -9.26 -5.25 21.90
CA PRO A 59 -8.00 -4.71 21.45
C PRO A 59 -7.74 -5.14 19.99
N LEU A 60 -7.13 -4.26 19.18
CA LEU A 60 -6.35 -4.72 18.04
C LEU A 60 -5.19 -5.55 18.59
N GLN A 61 -5.43 -6.84 18.87
CA GLN A 61 -4.45 -7.78 19.41
C GLN A 61 -3.29 -8.04 18.44
N LEU A 62 -3.26 -7.39 17.28
CA LEU A 62 -2.27 -7.59 16.23
C LEU A 62 -1.77 -6.23 15.70
N PRO A 63 -0.48 -5.89 15.87
CA PRO A 63 0.15 -4.71 15.27
C PRO A 63 0.12 -4.73 13.73
N ASP A 64 -0.03 -5.93 13.14
CA ASP A 64 -0.09 -6.21 11.70
C ASP A 64 -1.41 -5.79 11.02
N LYS A 65 -2.11 -4.77 11.55
CA LYS A 65 -3.43 -4.32 11.07
C LYS A 65 -3.59 -2.80 11.01
N ARG A 66 -2.50 -2.05 11.13
CA ARG A 66 -2.53 -0.59 11.33
C ARG A 66 -1.86 0.17 10.19
N ALA A 67 -2.40 1.35 9.90
CA ALA A 67 -1.67 2.34 9.12
C ALA A 67 -0.47 2.88 9.92
N PRO A 68 0.66 3.23 9.28
CA PRO A 68 1.85 3.73 9.98
C PRO A 68 1.60 5.11 10.62
N PHE A 69 2.24 5.41 11.74
CA PHE A 69 2.27 6.81 12.21
C PHE A 69 3.06 7.68 11.24
N LEU A 70 2.44 8.78 10.79
CA LEU A 70 3.04 9.75 9.89
C LEU A 70 3.36 11.03 10.65
N LYS A 71 4.39 11.76 10.20
CA LYS A 71 4.74 13.07 10.77
C LYS A 71 3.78 14.15 10.24
N ASN A 72 3.29 15.00 11.14
CA ASN A 72 2.47 16.15 10.80
C ASN A 72 3.24 17.20 9.99
N GLY A 73 2.54 17.97 9.15
CA GLY A 73 3.10 19.03 8.31
C GLY A 73 3.85 18.55 7.06
N GLN A 74 4.00 17.24 6.86
CA GLN A 74 4.62 16.66 5.68
C GLN A 74 3.55 16.21 4.66
N ARG A 75 3.86 16.38 3.37
CA ARG A 75 3.00 15.91 2.27
C ARG A 75 3.26 14.43 1.96
N TYR A 76 2.19 13.64 1.93
CA TYR A 76 2.22 12.22 1.62
C TYR A 76 1.39 11.91 0.38
N ARG A 77 1.71 10.77 -0.22
CA ARG A 77 0.91 10.12 -1.25
C ARG A 77 0.65 8.69 -0.84
N LEU A 78 -0.62 8.29 -0.90
CA LEU A 78 -1.03 6.91 -0.99
C LEU A 78 -1.16 6.56 -2.48
N GLN A 79 -0.47 5.54 -2.95
CA GLN A 79 -0.58 5.01 -4.30
C GLN A 79 -1.03 3.56 -4.21
N GLY A 80 -2.12 3.22 -4.88
CA GLY A 80 -2.65 1.88 -4.91
C GLY A 80 -2.28 1.09 -6.14
N ASP A 81 -2.11 -0.21 -5.91
CA ASP A 81 -2.02 -1.22 -6.93
C ASP A 81 -3.20 -2.18 -6.80
N PHE A 82 -4.15 -1.99 -7.70
CA PHE A 82 -5.35 -2.78 -7.75
C PHE A 82 -5.94 -2.77 -9.16
N ALA A 83 -6.57 -3.88 -9.54
CA ALA A 83 -7.33 -3.99 -10.77
C ALA A 83 -8.82 -3.94 -10.44
N VAL A 84 -9.59 -3.21 -11.24
CA VAL A 84 -11.03 -3.00 -11.01
C VAL A 84 -11.82 -3.17 -12.29
N GLU A 85 -13.02 -3.71 -12.14
CA GLU A 85 -14.01 -3.84 -13.20
C GLU A 85 -15.37 -3.34 -12.70
N PRO A 86 -16.00 -2.37 -13.39
CA PRO A 86 -15.46 -1.59 -14.52
C PRO A 86 -14.28 -0.69 -14.09
N GLN A 87 -13.56 -0.11 -15.05
CA GLN A 87 -12.56 0.93 -14.74
C GLN A 87 -13.19 2.11 -14.00
N ASN A 88 -12.40 2.81 -13.18
CA ASN A 88 -12.87 3.95 -12.37
C ASN A 88 -14.09 3.60 -11.50
N SER A 89 -14.06 2.43 -10.86
CA SER A 89 -15.16 1.96 -10.00
C SER A 89 -14.82 1.81 -8.52
N VAL A 90 -13.53 1.91 -8.19
CA VAL A 90 -13.03 1.99 -6.82
C VAL A 90 -12.09 3.19 -6.73
N GLY A 91 -12.20 3.93 -5.65
CA GLY A 91 -11.33 5.06 -5.34
C GLY A 91 -10.68 4.91 -3.98
N LEU A 92 -10.01 5.98 -3.56
CA LEU A 92 -9.31 6.07 -2.29
C LEU A 92 -9.94 7.15 -1.42
N SER A 93 -9.91 6.97 -0.10
CA SER A 93 -10.25 8.04 0.84
C SER A 93 -9.27 8.15 2.00
N LEU A 94 -9.19 9.36 2.54
CA LEU A 94 -8.55 9.69 3.81
C LEU A 94 -9.59 10.32 4.73
N ARG A 95 -9.66 9.85 5.97
CA ARG A 95 -10.24 10.59 7.09
C ARG A 95 -9.17 10.91 8.12
N THR A 96 -9.23 12.10 8.72
CA THR A 96 -8.37 12.46 9.85
C THR A 96 -9.21 12.84 11.06
N PHE A 97 -8.67 12.59 12.25
CA PHE A 97 -9.35 12.80 13.52
C PHE A 97 -8.41 13.46 14.52
N ASN A 98 -8.98 14.29 15.39
CA ASN A 98 -8.25 14.89 16.51
C ASN A 98 -8.21 13.94 17.73
N ALA A 99 -7.56 14.39 18.81
CA ALA A 99 -7.42 13.62 20.06
C ALA A 99 -8.77 13.22 20.70
N LYS A 100 -9.86 13.93 20.39
CA LYS A 100 -11.22 13.65 20.86
C LYS A 100 -11.99 12.71 19.92
N GLN A 101 -11.34 12.18 18.88
CA GLN A 101 -11.94 11.38 17.80
C GLN A 101 -12.97 12.14 16.97
N GLU A 102 -12.88 13.47 16.93
CA GLU A 102 -13.73 14.29 16.06
C GLU A 102 -13.12 14.35 14.66
N LEU A 103 -13.94 14.08 13.64
CA LEU A 103 -13.55 14.15 12.23
C LEU A 103 -13.07 15.56 11.89
N GLN A 104 -11.85 15.68 11.37
CA GLN A 104 -11.27 16.95 10.91
C GLN A 104 -11.35 17.07 9.38
N GLN A 105 -11.10 15.97 8.66
CA GLN A 105 -11.10 15.92 7.21
C GLN A 105 -11.70 14.61 6.71
N ASP A 106 -12.46 14.66 5.61
CA ASP A 106 -12.91 13.51 4.82
C ASP A 106 -12.68 13.82 3.34
N GLN A 107 -11.65 13.21 2.76
CA GLN A 107 -11.24 13.38 1.38
C GLN A 107 -11.44 12.07 0.63
N MET A 108 -12.00 12.13 -0.57
CA MET A 108 -12.23 10.98 -1.42
C MET A 108 -11.88 11.31 -2.88
N VAL A 109 -11.23 10.37 -3.56
CA VAL A 109 -10.83 10.51 -4.97
C VAL A 109 -11.15 9.24 -5.73
N LEU A 110 -11.63 9.38 -6.97
CA LEU A 110 -11.81 8.26 -7.90
C LEU A 110 -10.54 8.10 -8.74
N GLN A 111 -9.45 7.77 -8.07
CA GLN A 111 -8.12 7.61 -8.65
C GLN A 111 -7.39 6.47 -7.93
N ASP A 112 -6.30 6.02 -8.53
CA ASP A 112 -5.39 5.04 -7.93
C ASP A 112 -4.42 5.66 -6.92
N HIS A 113 -4.45 6.98 -6.73
CA HIS A 113 -3.61 7.66 -5.76
C HIS A 113 -4.34 8.80 -5.06
N LEU A 114 -3.87 9.13 -3.86
CA LEU A 114 -4.42 10.15 -3.00
C LEU A 114 -3.27 10.93 -2.35
N ASP A 115 -3.26 12.23 -2.60
CA ASP A 115 -2.33 13.19 -2.04
C ASP A 115 -2.93 13.90 -0.82
N PHE A 116 -2.19 13.97 0.28
CA PHE A 116 -2.68 14.55 1.53
C PHE A 116 -1.56 15.09 2.43
N THR A 117 -1.96 15.84 3.47
CA THR A 117 -1.09 16.38 4.52
C THR A 117 -1.81 16.25 5.85
N LEU A 118 -1.14 15.69 6.86
CA LEU A 118 -1.67 15.68 8.23
C LEU A 118 -1.42 17.03 8.90
N GLN A 119 -2.47 17.63 9.43
CA GLN A 119 -2.40 18.86 10.20
C GLN A 119 -1.84 18.59 11.60
N PRO A 120 -1.23 19.59 12.27
CA PRO A 120 -0.75 19.44 13.64
C PRO A 120 -1.82 18.94 14.64
N SER A 121 -3.09 19.23 14.39
CA SER A 121 -4.24 18.80 15.19
C SER A 121 -4.70 17.37 14.93
N ASP A 122 -4.28 16.76 13.82
CA ASP A 122 -4.61 15.38 13.50
C ASP A 122 -3.76 14.44 14.36
N THR A 123 -4.43 13.60 15.14
CA THR A 123 -3.77 12.56 15.94
C THR A 123 -3.95 11.18 15.32
N ASP A 124 -5.03 10.98 14.57
CA ASP A 124 -5.38 9.72 13.95
C ASP A 124 -5.84 9.89 12.50
N TYR A 125 -5.68 8.85 11.70
CA TYR A 125 -6.21 8.82 10.35
C TYR A 125 -6.66 7.42 9.91
N GLU A 126 -7.54 7.41 8.91
CA GLU A 126 -8.06 6.23 8.24
C GLU A 126 -7.83 6.37 6.73
N LEU A 127 -7.24 5.36 6.11
CA LEU A 127 -7.16 5.21 4.66
C LEU A 127 -8.15 4.12 4.24
N ALA A 128 -8.81 4.28 3.09
CA ALA A 128 -9.75 3.27 2.63
C ALA A 128 -9.78 3.09 1.11
N LEU A 129 -10.14 1.88 0.70
CA LEU A 129 -10.73 1.62 -0.62
C LEU A 129 -12.22 1.98 -0.55
N VAL A 130 -12.71 2.74 -1.51
CA VAL A 130 -14.11 3.17 -1.57
C VAL A 130 -14.78 2.66 -2.82
N LYS A 131 -15.91 1.98 -2.66
CA LYS A 131 -16.72 1.51 -3.78
C LYS A 131 -17.46 2.68 -4.42
N PHE A 132 -17.46 2.72 -5.75
CA PHE A 132 -18.37 3.53 -6.54
C PHE A 132 -19.34 2.62 -7.30
N ASN A 133 -18.98 2.18 -8.50
CA ASN A 133 -19.79 1.26 -9.31
C ASN A 133 -19.02 -0.03 -9.61
N ASN A 134 -18.44 -0.66 -8.58
CA ASN A 134 -17.54 -1.81 -8.74
C ASN A 134 -18.28 -3.14 -8.73
N TYR A 135 -17.88 -4.03 -9.64
CA TYR A 135 -18.29 -5.43 -9.67
C TYR A 135 -17.20 -6.34 -9.14
N GLN A 136 -15.97 -6.08 -9.55
CA GLN A 136 -14.81 -6.87 -9.18
C GLN A 136 -13.62 -5.97 -8.87
N LEU A 137 -13.00 -6.21 -7.73
CA LEU A 137 -11.77 -5.59 -7.28
C LEU A 137 -10.76 -6.70 -7.00
N ARG A 138 -9.56 -6.58 -7.57
CA ARG A 138 -8.39 -7.34 -7.12
C ARG A 138 -7.38 -6.36 -6.55
N PHE A 139 -7.35 -6.28 -5.23
CA PHE A 139 -6.39 -5.47 -4.48
C PHE A 139 -5.06 -6.20 -4.31
N ARG A 140 -3.94 -5.50 -4.45
CA ARG A 140 -2.61 -6.06 -4.17
C ARG A 140 -1.95 -5.34 -3.00
N VAL A 141 -1.71 -4.04 -3.13
CA VAL A 141 -1.03 -3.26 -2.09
C VAL A 141 -1.34 -1.77 -2.21
N PHE A 142 -1.16 -1.06 -1.12
CA PHE A 142 -0.92 0.37 -1.12
C PHE A 142 0.52 0.71 -0.78
N TYR A 143 1.09 1.65 -1.51
CA TYR A 143 2.37 2.29 -1.26
C TYR A 143 2.13 3.65 -0.60
N LEU A 144 2.73 3.89 0.56
CA LEU A 144 2.57 5.13 1.30
C LEU A 144 3.92 5.74 1.64
N ALA A 145 4.20 6.93 1.08
CA ALA A 145 5.45 7.65 1.32
C ALA A 145 5.27 9.16 1.17
N SER A 146 6.35 9.91 1.36
CA SER A 146 6.37 11.34 1.07
C SER A 146 6.11 11.61 -0.41
N GLN A 147 5.46 12.74 -0.72
CA GLN A 147 5.34 13.16 -2.13
C GLN A 147 6.70 13.38 -2.79
N THR A 148 7.71 13.82 -2.02
CA THR A 148 9.09 13.96 -2.50
C THR A 148 9.64 12.64 -3.03
N LEU A 149 9.33 11.50 -2.39
CA LEU A 149 9.71 10.18 -2.90
C LEU A 149 9.09 9.94 -4.28
N PHE A 150 7.79 10.13 -4.43
CA PHE A 150 7.08 9.89 -5.71
C PHE A 150 7.38 10.93 -6.80
N ALA A 151 7.83 12.12 -6.41
CA ALA A 151 8.38 13.12 -7.34
C ALA A 151 9.79 12.75 -7.81
N THR A 152 10.56 12.04 -6.97
CA THR A 152 11.91 11.59 -7.30
C THR A 152 11.91 10.25 -8.05
N TYR A 153 10.98 9.36 -7.71
CA TYR A 153 10.89 8.00 -8.22
C TYR A 153 9.52 7.73 -8.83
N ARG A 154 9.50 7.02 -9.94
CA ARG A 154 8.32 6.36 -10.47
C ARG A 154 8.30 4.92 -9.94
N LEU A 155 7.13 4.47 -9.52
CA LEU A 155 6.90 3.09 -9.13
C LEU A 155 6.41 2.30 -10.35
N GLU A 156 7.03 1.16 -10.62
CA GLU A 156 6.56 0.18 -11.59
C GLU A 156 6.32 -1.15 -10.89
N SER A 157 5.10 -1.67 -11.01
CA SER A 157 4.73 -2.95 -10.40
C SER A 157 4.82 -4.09 -11.39
N HIS A 158 5.44 -5.20 -10.96
CA HIS A 158 5.63 -6.42 -11.74
C HIS A 158 5.19 -7.63 -10.90
N TRP A 159 3.90 -7.69 -10.60
CA TRP A 159 3.37 -8.64 -9.63
C TRP A 159 3.42 -10.10 -10.05
N ASP A 160 3.28 -10.37 -11.34
CA ASP A 160 3.42 -11.73 -11.86
C ASP A 160 4.86 -12.27 -11.62
N ASP A 161 5.82 -11.37 -11.40
CA ASP A 161 7.22 -11.67 -11.09
C ASP A 161 7.61 -11.37 -9.63
N TYR A 162 6.65 -11.04 -8.75
CA TYR A 162 6.87 -10.72 -7.32
C TYR A 162 7.79 -9.53 -7.03
N TYR A 163 7.91 -8.54 -7.92
CA TYR A 163 8.69 -7.34 -7.64
C TYR A 163 7.99 -6.03 -8.03
N PHE A 164 8.52 -4.93 -7.52
CA PHE A 164 8.29 -3.60 -8.06
C PHE A 164 9.62 -2.85 -8.12
N ASP A 165 9.71 -1.92 -9.05
CA ASP A 165 10.87 -1.05 -9.25
C ASP A 165 10.53 0.37 -8.80
N LEU A 166 11.42 0.99 -8.03
CA LEU A 166 11.50 2.43 -7.87
C LEU A 166 12.55 2.95 -8.84
N ILE A 167 12.10 3.65 -9.88
CA ILE A 167 12.94 4.16 -10.96
C ILE A 167 13.03 5.68 -10.84
N ARG A 168 14.24 6.20 -10.68
CA ARG A 168 14.47 7.63 -10.52
C ARG A 168 14.01 8.38 -11.77
N ARG A 169 13.32 9.50 -11.59
CA ARG A 169 12.76 10.34 -12.68
C ARG A 169 13.78 11.30 -13.31
N THR A 170 15.08 11.13 -13.07
CA THR A 170 16.12 12.05 -13.57
C THR A 170 16.64 11.68 -14.94
N THR A 171 17.09 12.68 -15.70
CA THR A 171 17.75 12.51 -17.00
C THR A 171 19.24 12.18 -16.90
N THR A 172 19.88 12.44 -15.75
CA THR A 172 21.28 12.09 -15.53
C THR A 172 21.38 10.63 -15.08
N PRO A 173 22.04 9.75 -15.85
CA PRO A 173 22.20 8.35 -15.47
C PRO A 173 23.02 8.25 -14.18
N VAL A 174 22.48 7.58 -13.17
CA VAL A 174 23.24 7.22 -11.97
C VAL A 174 23.50 5.72 -12.05
N LYS A 175 24.76 5.26 -11.96
CA LYS A 175 25.11 3.88 -12.31
C LYS A 175 24.70 2.80 -11.31
N LYS A 176 24.03 3.14 -10.21
CA LYS A 176 23.76 2.19 -9.12
C LYS A 176 22.34 1.65 -9.23
N GLN A 177 22.27 0.35 -9.51
CA GLN A 177 21.07 -0.45 -9.39
C GLN A 177 21.17 -1.30 -8.12
N GLN A 178 20.06 -1.47 -7.42
CA GLN A 178 20.02 -2.25 -6.18
C GLN A 178 18.84 -3.22 -6.20
N LEU A 179 19.05 -4.40 -5.63
CA LEU A 179 18.02 -5.38 -5.36
C LEU A 179 17.85 -5.54 -3.85
N ALA A 180 16.63 -5.32 -3.36
CA ALA A 180 16.22 -5.70 -2.02
C ALA A 180 15.26 -6.89 -2.08
N VAL A 181 15.37 -7.80 -1.12
CA VAL A 181 14.41 -8.89 -0.94
C VAL A 181 13.71 -8.67 0.39
N LYS A 182 12.39 -8.57 0.36
CA LYS A 182 11.56 -8.49 1.56
C LYS A 182 10.66 -9.70 1.62
N ARG A 183 10.83 -10.48 2.69
CA ARG A 183 9.88 -11.52 3.08
C ARG A 183 8.84 -10.90 3.99
N TYR A 184 7.57 -11.18 3.75
CA TYR A 184 6.47 -10.72 4.63
C TYR A 184 5.77 -11.90 5.31
N ARG A 185 5.60 -11.80 6.65
CA ARG A 185 5.05 -12.88 7.51
C ARG A 185 3.53 -12.94 7.50
N SER A 186 2.87 -11.80 7.73
CA SER A 186 1.41 -11.61 7.75
C SER A 186 1.04 -10.14 7.48
N ILE A 187 0.59 -9.88 6.26
CA ILE A 187 -0.50 -9.00 5.76
C ILE A 187 -0.90 -7.68 6.49
N SER A 188 -0.02 -7.00 7.23
CA SER A 188 0.23 -5.53 7.13
C SER A 188 1.62 -5.28 7.69
N ASP A 189 2.60 -5.01 6.85
CA ASP A 189 3.96 -4.77 7.33
C ASP A 189 4.48 -3.44 6.78
N VAL A 190 4.79 -2.53 7.69
CA VAL A 190 5.48 -1.27 7.36
C VAL A 190 6.94 -1.64 7.08
N MET A 191 7.27 -1.91 5.83
CA MET A 191 8.67 -2.06 5.45
C MET A 191 9.33 -0.69 5.42
N ARG A 192 10.16 -0.36 6.41
CA ARG A 192 11.06 0.79 6.25
C ARG A 192 12.10 0.42 5.20
N ILE A 193 12.05 1.10 4.06
CA ILE A 193 13.08 1.01 3.04
C ILE A 193 13.96 2.23 3.23
N GLU A 194 15.19 2.04 3.68
CA GLU A 194 16.18 3.11 3.67
C GLU A 194 16.69 3.29 2.24
N LEU A 195 16.09 4.26 1.56
CA LEU A 195 16.56 4.75 0.28
C LEU A 195 17.49 5.94 0.53
N ASP A 196 18.69 5.92 -0.06
CA ASP A 196 19.40 7.16 -0.34
C ASP A 196 19.04 7.65 -1.76
N PRO A 197 18.17 8.67 -1.90
CA PRO A 197 17.69 9.15 -3.19
C PRO A 197 18.80 9.70 -4.11
N ALA A 198 19.97 10.01 -3.54
CA ALA A 198 21.11 10.54 -4.25
C ALA A 198 21.89 9.47 -5.03
N GLU A 199 21.81 8.20 -4.61
CA GLU A 199 22.71 7.17 -5.12
C GLU A 199 22.05 6.13 -6.02
N VAL A 200 20.74 5.89 -5.91
CA VAL A 200 20.08 4.75 -6.57
C VAL A 200 19.22 5.21 -7.75
N GLU A 201 19.57 4.76 -8.96
CA GLU A 201 18.76 4.97 -10.16
C GLU A 201 17.55 4.03 -10.19
N ARG A 202 17.77 2.77 -9.83
CA ARG A 202 16.74 1.75 -9.79
C ARG A 202 16.89 0.89 -8.54
N LEU A 203 15.87 0.90 -7.68
CA LEU A 203 15.74 -0.07 -6.60
C LEU A 203 14.64 -1.06 -6.96
N ARG A 204 15.03 -2.31 -7.22
CA ARG A 204 14.10 -3.43 -7.36
C ARG A 204 13.84 -4.03 -5.99
N ILE A 205 12.59 -4.27 -5.67
CA ILE A 205 12.19 -4.87 -4.41
C ILE A 205 11.36 -6.10 -4.68
N LEU A 206 11.93 -7.27 -4.38
CA LEU A 206 11.21 -8.54 -4.39
C LEU A 206 10.34 -8.62 -3.12
N LEU A 207 9.03 -8.62 -3.30
CA LEU A 207 8.03 -8.82 -2.24
C LEU A 207 7.60 -10.28 -2.26
N VAL A 208 8.28 -11.11 -1.48
CA VAL A 208 8.04 -12.57 -1.47
C VAL A 208 7.27 -12.99 -0.22
N PRO A 209 6.26 -13.88 -0.34
CA PRO A 209 5.57 -14.45 0.81
C PRO A 209 6.55 -15.17 1.74
N GLN A 210 6.42 -15.05 3.07
CA GLN A 210 7.26 -15.82 3.99
C GLN A 210 7.08 -17.34 3.81
N LYS A 211 5.87 -17.78 3.42
CA LYS A 211 5.58 -19.19 3.12
C LYS A 211 6.34 -19.73 1.91
N MET A 212 6.87 -18.86 1.05
CA MET A 212 7.61 -19.26 -0.15
C MET A 212 8.91 -19.99 0.26
N PRO A 213 9.18 -21.19 -0.29
CA PRO A 213 10.42 -21.94 -0.04
C PRO A 213 11.67 -21.11 -0.38
N MET A 214 12.72 -21.24 0.42
CA MET A 214 13.94 -20.44 0.25
C MET A 214 14.61 -20.70 -1.10
N GLU A 215 14.53 -21.94 -1.61
CA GLU A 215 15.04 -22.28 -2.93
C GLU A 215 14.36 -21.45 -4.04
N GLN A 216 13.04 -21.34 -4.00
CA GLN A 216 12.27 -20.52 -4.93
C GLN A 216 12.61 -19.03 -4.77
N VAL A 217 12.76 -18.53 -3.53
CA VAL A 217 13.20 -17.14 -3.28
C VAL A 217 14.58 -16.87 -3.89
N ASN A 218 15.52 -17.82 -3.77
CA ASN A 218 16.86 -17.69 -4.34
C ASN A 218 16.83 -17.69 -5.88
N GLN A 219 15.99 -18.52 -6.49
CA GLN A 219 15.78 -18.52 -7.95
C GLN A 219 15.21 -17.18 -8.42
N LEU A 220 14.18 -16.65 -7.75
CA LEU A 220 13.61 -15.33 -8.03
C LEU A 220 14.65 -14.22 -7.88
N ARG A 221 15.45 -14.25 -6.80
CA ARG A 221 16.52 -13.28 -6.57
C ARG A 221 17.57 -13.31 -7.69
N LEU A 222 17.98 -14.50 -8.13
CA LEU A 222 18.96 -14.65 -9.20
C LEU A 222 18.41 -14.14 -10.54
N ALA A 223 17.17 -14.52 -10.87
CA ALA A 223 16.49 -14.06 -12.09
C ALA A 223 16.31 -12.53 -12.09
N ALA A 224 15.83 -11.95 -10.99
CA ALA A 224 15.64 -10.52 -10.84
C ALA A 224 16.96 -9.74 -10.94
N ASN A 225 18.04 -10.25 -10.34
CA ASN A 225 19.35 -9.62 -10.43
C ASN A 225 19.90 -9.67 -11.86
N HIS A 226 19.74 -10.79 -12.56
CA HIS A 226 20.13 -10.92 -13.95
C HIS A 226 19.35 -9.97 -14.87
N GLN A 227 18.03 -9.88 -14.70
CA GLN A 227 17.19 -8.91 -15.41
C GLN A 227 17.61 -7.47 -15.12
N LEU A 228 17.91 -7.15 -13.86
CA LEU A 228 18.36 -5.82 -13.46
C LEU A 228 19.62 -5.39 -14.22
N LEU A 229 20.63 -6.28 -14.26
CA LEU A 229 21.89 -6.05 -15.00
C LEU A 229 21.72 -5.91 -16.53
N GLN A 230 20.60 -6.38 -17.09
CA GLN A 230 20.32 -6.28 -18.53
C GLN A 230 19.61 -4.98 -18.91
N ILE A 231 19.09 -4.23 -17.93
CA ILE A 231 18.46 -2.94 -18.16
C ILE A 231 19.59 -1.93 -18.45
N LYS A 232 19.68 -1.52 -19.72
CA LYS A 232 20.59 -0.48 -20.21
C LYS A 232 20.06 0.91 -19.93
#